data_AF-W1WR29-F1
#
_entry.id   AF-W1WR29-F1
#
_cell.length_a   1.000
_cell.length_b   1.000
_cell.length_c   1.000
_cell.angle_alpha   90.00
_cell.angle_beta   90.00
_cell.angle_gamma   90.00
#
_symmetry.space_group_name_H-M   'P 1'
#
loop_
_entity.id
_entity.type
_entity.pdbx_description
1 polymer ?
#
loop_
_entity_poly.entity_id
_entity_poly.type
_entity_poly.pdbx_seq_one_letter_code
_entity_poly.pdbx_strand_id
1 'polypeptide(L)'
;MIDTTAQRTFNEVEEQVYHLNERLKLQLLDEVKSVFNSQMTQNNDFNEEKKISTKIYLDQIHQRLFLEQSLITERIKKYFNSQLEEQILPVMKKLNQIHVIINAKFNVEPSLVDTALLQIELNSMLQSLPKQLTKRKIVNPKSQKDIQEHIANQTLELLQDDLNSLRRQLNDYIHEMTQLAEHQFQMLETSIQQQIDELLSFTIDDTLIQQLELKTTQLDNIL
;
A
#
# COMPACT_ATOMS: atom_id res chain seq x y z
N MET A 1 -6.77 12.09 -15.03
CA MET A 1 -7.16 11.94 -13.61
C MET A 1 -6.51 10.71 -13.02
N ILE A 2 -6.74 9.55 -13.63
CA ILE A 2 -6.14 8.28 -13.19
C ILE A 2 -4.61 8.35 -13.28
N ASP A 3 -4.04 8.87 -14.37
CA ASP A 3 -2.58 9.06 -14.48
C ASP A 3 -2.00 9.95 -13.37
N THR A 4 -2.73 11.00 -12.98
CA THR A 4 -2.31 11.90 -11.89
C THR A 4 -2.36 11.18 -10.54
N THR A 5 -3.40 10.37 -10.31
CA THR A 5 -3.51 9.53 -9.11
C THR A 5 -2.41 8.47 -9.07
N ALA A 6 -2.13 7.79 -10.18
CA ALA A 6 -1.06 6.82 -10.32
C ALA A 6 0.30 7.47 -10.03
N GLN A 7 0.61 8.62 -10.65
CA GLN A 7 1.86 9.35 -10.40
C GLN A 7 2.03 9.76 -8.94
N ARG A 8 0.97 10.24 -8.29
CA ARG A 8 1.02 10.56 -6.85
C ARG A 8 1.26 9.33 -6.00
N THR A 9 0.66 8.21 -6.38
CA THR A 9 0.80 6.95 -5.64
C THR A 9 2.19 6.32 -5.86
N PHE A 10 2.80 6.48 -7.04
CA PHE A 10 4.20 6.11 -7.26
C PHE A 10 5.15 6.91 -6.36
N ASN A 11 4.92 8.23 -6.23
CA ASN A 11 5.70 9.06 -5.32
C ASN A 11 5.54 8.62 -3.85
N GLU A 12 4.31 8.28 -3.44
CA GLU A 12 4.03 7.73 -2.11
C GLU A 12 4.79 6.41 -1.87
N VAL A 13 4.90 5.53 -2.87
CA VAL A 13 5.70 4.29 -2.75
C VAL A 13 7.17 4.61 -2.45
N GLU A 14 7.79 5.53 -3.19
CA GLU A 14 9.19 5.91 -2.95
C GLU A 14 9.38 6.48 -1.53
N GLU A 15 8.45 7.32 -1.07
CA GLU A 15 8.47 7.88 0.28
C GLU A 15 8.32 6.78 1.36
N GLN A 16 7.38 5.86 1.20
CA GLN A 16 7.17 4.76 2.14
C GLN A 16 8.35 3.79 2.19
N VAL A 17 8.95 3.45 1.04
CA VAL A 17 10.13 2.59 0.98
C VAL A 17 11.35 3.28 1.60
N TYR A 18 11.52 4.58 1.36
CA TYR A 18 12.58 5.38 2.00
C TYR A 18 12.43 5.38 3.53
N HIS A 19 11.24 5.65 4.05
CA HIS A 19 10.98 5.65 5.50
C HIS A 19 11.11 4.26 6.12
N LEU A 20 10.73 3.20 5.40
CA LEU A 20 10.98 1.84 5.83
C LEU A 20 12.48 1.61 6.02
N ASN A 21 13.30 1.97 5.03
CA ASN A 21 14.75 1.80 5.09
C ASN A 21 15.38 2.56 6.28
N GLU A 22 14.99 3.82 6.50
CA GLU A 22 15.47 4.61 7.65
C GLU A 22 15.06 4.01 9.00
N ARG A 23 13.82 3.52 9.11
CA ARG A 23 13.33 2.89 10.33
C ARG A 23 14.03 1.55 10.60
N LEU A 24 14.32 0.77 9.56
CA LEU A 24 15.08 -0.48 9.69
C LEU A 24 16.47 -0.25 10.26
N LYS A 25 17.17 0.84 9.90
CA LYS A 25 18.49 1.18 10.51
C LYS A 25 18.45 1.22 12.03
N LEU A 26 17.39 1.80 12.59
CA LEU A 26 17.22 1.92 14.04
C LEU A 26 16.74 0.60 14.66
N GLN A 27 15.72 -0.02 14.07
CA GLN A 27 15.09 -1.23 14.60
C GLN A 27 16.04 -2.43 14.61
N LEU A 28 16.81 -2.61 13.54
CA LEU A 28 17.78 -3.71 13.45
C LEU A 28 18.82 -3.60 14.56
N LEU A 29 19.30 -2.39 14.86
CA LEU A 29 20.29 -2.18 15.91
C LEU A 29 19.74 -2.57 17.29
N ASP A 30 18.49 -2.25 17.58
CA ASP A 30 17.84 -2.58 18.85
C ASP A 30 17.56 -4.08 18.98
N GLU A 31 17.18 -4.75 17.88
CA GLU A 31 16.99 -6.21 17.85
C GLU A 31 18.32 -6.97 17.99
N VAL A 32 19.39 -6.51 17.33
CA VAL A 32 20.73 -7.09 17.51
C VAL A 32 21.15 -6.98 18.98
N LYS A 33 20.96 -5.82 19.62
CA LYS A 33 21.24 -5.66 21.06
C LYS A 33 20.42 -6.63 21.91
N SER A 34 19.11 -6.73 21.65
CA SER A 34 18.22 -7.60 22.42
C SER A 34 18.65 -9.07 22.36
N VAL A 35 18.92 -9.59 21.15
CA VAL A 35 19.20 -11.01 20.93
C VAL A 35 20.64 -11.35 21.30
N PHE A 36 21.64 -10.62 20.78
CA PHE A 36 23.05 -10.97 20.99
C PHE A 36 23.53 -10.69 22.42
N ASN A 37 22.90 -9.78 23.17
CA ASN A 37 23.28 -9.56 24.58
C ASN A 37 22.70 -10.62 25.51
N SER A 38 21.55 -11.20 25.17
CA SER A 38 20.86 -12.17 26.02
C SER A 38 21.29 -13.62 25.73
N GLN A 39 21.60 -13.96 24.48
CA GLN A 39 21.75 -15.36 24.04
C GLN A 39 23.19 -15.85 23.88
N MET A 40 24.20 -14.96 23.86
CA MET A 40 25.60 -15.29 23.54
C MET A 40 26.46 -15.74 24.73
N THR A 41 25.88 -15.89 25.91
CA THR A 41 26.60 -16.17 27.18
C THR A 41 26.03 -17.35 27.95
N GLN A 42 25.10 -18.12 27.37
CA GLN A 42 24.29 -19.11 28.09
C GLN A 42 24.84 -20.55 28.05
N ASN A 43 25.65 -20.90 27.06
CA ASN A 43 26.13 -22.26 26.76
C ASN A 43 27.66 -22.34 26.61
N ASN A 44 28.20 -23.56 26.65
CA ASN A 44 29.65 -23.79 26.52
C ASN A 44 30.15 -23.62 25.08
N ASP A 45 29.38 -24.05 24.07
CA ASP A 45 29.77 -23.94 22.65
C ASP A 45 29.31 -22.62 22.02
N PHE A 46 30.29 -21.77 21.70
CA PHE A 46 30.04 -20.47 21.09
C PHE A 46 29.51 -20.53 19.65
N ASN A 47 29.87 -21.56 18.88
CA ASN A 47 29.43 -21.66 17.49
C ASN A 47 27.95 -22.04 17.40
N GLU A 48 27.49 -22.92 18.28
CA GLU A 48 26.08 -23.26 18.40
C GLU A 48 25.26 -22.07 18.92
N GLU A 49 25.76 -21.32 19.92
CA GLU A 49 25.13 -20.07 20.36
C GLU A 49 25.01 -19.04 19.24
N LYS A 50 26.07 -18.89 18.44
CA LYS A 50 26.08 -18.03 17.26
C LYS A 50 24.96 -18.40 16.30
N LYS A 51 24.81 -19.69 15.99
CA LYS A 51 23.78 -20.18 15.08
C LYS A 51 22.37 -19.97 15.63
N ILE A 52 22.14 -20.31 16.90
CA ILE A 52 20.84 -20.17 17.56
C ILE A 52 20.42 -18.70 17.63
N SER A 53 21.31 -17.82 18.09
CA SER A 53 21.01 -16.39 18.22
C SER A 53 20.75 -15.75 16.86
N THR A 54 21.51 -16.13 15.83
CA THR A 54 21.28 -15.63 14.46
C THR A 54 19.91 -16.07 13.94
N LYS A 55 19.52 -17.32 14.20
CA LYS A 55 18.18 -17.81 13.84
C LYS A 55 17.08 -17.02 14.55
N ILE A 56 17.18 -16.86 15.87
CA ILE A 56 16.20 -16.08 16.66
C ILE A 56 16.10 -14.64 16.15
N TYR A 57 17.24 -14.02 15.86
CA TYR A 57 17.30 -12.67 15.30
C TYR A 57 16.60 -12.58 13.93
N LEU A 58 16.87 -13.53 13.03
CA LEU A 58 16.21 -13.57 11.72
C LEU A 58 14.71 -13.82 11.84
N ASP A 59 14.28 -14.74 12.70
CA ASP A 59 12.85 -15.02 12.93
C ASP A 59 12.10 -13.76 13.40
N GLN A 60 12.70 -12.98 14.31
CA GLN A 60 12.12 -11.71 14.79
C GLN A 60 12.03 -10.67 13.67
N ILE A 61 13.09 -10.53 12.88
CA ILE A 61 13.13 -9.59 11.76
C ILE A 61 12.13 -9.97 10.68
N HIS A 62 12.08 -11.23 10.26
CA HIS A 62 11.18 -11.68 9.19
C HIS A 62 9.72 -11.46 9.55
N GLN A 63 9.32 -11.73 10.80
CA GLN A 63 7.97 -11.42 11.29
C GLN A 63 7.65 -9.93 11.18
N ARG A 64 8.59 -9.07 11.59
CA ARG A 64 8.41 -7.62 11.49
C ARG A 64 8.33 -7.16 10.04
N LEU A 65 9.26 -7.62 9.20
CA LEU A 65 9.33 -7.24 7.78
C LEU A 65 8.05 -7.64 7.03
N PHE A 66 7.50 -8.82 7.33
CA PHE A 66 6.23 -9.26 6.76
C PHE A 66 5.05 -8.34 7.15
N LEU A 67 4.99 -7.93 8.43
CA LEU A 67 3.98 -6.98 8.89
C LEU A 67 4.14 -5.62 8.20
N GLU A 68 5.37 -5.11 8.08
CA GLU A 68 5.64 -3.84 7.42
C GLU A 68 5.29 -3.88 5.92
N GLN A 69 5.62 -4.97 5.21
CA GLN A 69 5.20 -5.20 3.82
C GLN A 69 3.67 -5.14 3.69
N SER A 70 2.96 -5.83 4.58
CA SER A 70 1.49 -5.85 4.59
C SER A 70 0.91 -4.46 4.83
N LEU A 71 1.45 -3.73 5.82
CA LEU A 71 1.00 -2.38 6.16
C LEU A 71 1.24 -1.36 5.05
N ILE A 72 2.40 -1.42 4.38
CA ILE A 72 2.71 -0.52 3.27
C ILE A 72 1.77 -0.84 2.10
N THR A 73 1.56 -2.10 1.78
CA THR A 73 0.63 -2.52 0.71
C THR A 73 -0.77 -1.96 0.95
N GLU A 74 -1.32 -2.11 2.16
CA GLU A 74 -2.63 -1.57 2.52
C GLU A 74 -2.66 -0.03 2.50
N ARG A 75 -1.58 0.63 2.93
CA ARG A 75 -1.48 2.09 2.86
C ARG A 75 -1.54 2.59 1.41
N ILE A 76 -0.81 1.95 0.50
CA ILE A 76 -0.78 2.31 -0.92
C ILE A 76 -2.15 2.12 -1.57
N LYS A 77 -2.84 0.99 -1.29
CA LYS A 77 -4.22 0.77 -1.76
C LYS A 77 -5.17 1.86 -1.29
N LYS A 78 -5.13 2.17 0.01
CA LYS A 78 -6.00 3.20 0.60
C LYS A 78 -5.70 4.58 0.02
N TYR A 79 -4.42 4.92 -0.13
CA TYR A 79 -4.00 6.19 -0.70
C TYR A 79 -4.48 6.34 -2.14
N PHE A 80 -4.31 5.30 -2.97
CA PHE A 80 -4.77 5.30 -4.37
C PHE A 80 -6.28 5.55 -4.47
N ASN A 81 -7.09 4.78 -3.72
CA ASN A 81 -8.55 4.93 -3.73
C ASN A 81 -8.98 6.32 -3.24
N SER A 82 -8.40 6.83 -2.14
CA SER A 82 -8.72 8.17 -1.63
C SER A 82 -8.35 9.28 -2.62
N GLN A 83 -7.18 9.19 -3.28
CA GLN A 83 -6.79 10.15 -4.30
C GLN A 83 -7.73 10.11 -5.51
N LEU A 84 -8.18 8.92 -5.90
CA LEU A 84 -9.13 8.76 -7.00
C LEU A 84 -10.50 9.38 -6.67
N GLU A 85 -11.01 9.15 -5.45
CA GLU A 85 -12.24 9.80 -4.96
C GLU A 85 -12.12 11.33 -4.92
N GLU A 86 -10.99 11.87 -4.44
CA GLU A 86 -10.73 13.32 -4.42
C GLU A 86 -10.76 13.94 -5.82
N GLN A 87 -10.20 13.25 -6.82
CA GLN A 87 -10.21 13.72 -8.21
C GLN A 87 -11.63 13.75 -8.80
N ILE A 88 -12.51 12.84 -8.41
CA ILE A 88 -13.85 12.70 -9.00
C ILE A 88 -14.89 13.59 -8.32
N LEU A 89 -14.65 13.96 -7.07
CA LEU A 89 -15.53 14.83 -6.29
C LEU A 89 -16.02 16.09 -7.03
N PRO A 90 -15.17 16.83 -7.78
CA PRO A 90 -15.60 17.99 -8.56
C PRO A 90 -16.56 17.62 -9.70
N VAL A 91 -16.33 16.47 -10.36
CA VAL A 91 -17.20 15.97 -11.45
C VAL A 91 -18.56 15.56 -10.88
N MET A 92 -18.56 14.82 -9.77
CA MET A 92 -19.80 14.49 -9.05
C MET A 92 -20.59 15.73 -8.63
N LYS A 93 -19.93 16.78 -8.13
CA LYS A 93 -20.61 18.04 -7.78
C LYS A 93 -21.27 18.68 -8.99
N LYS A 94 -20.64 18.67 -10.17
CA LYS A 94 -21.22 19.17 -11.41
C LYS A 94 -22.40 18.31 -11.89
N LEU A 95 -22.31 16.99 -11.78
CA LEU A 95 -23.39 16.07 -12.16
C LEU A 95 -24.61 16.22 -11.23
N ASN A 96 -24.38 16.41 -9.92
CA ASN A 96 -25.47 16.69 -8.98
C ASN A 96 -26.19 18.02 -9.27
N GLN A 97 -25.50 19.02 -9.82
CA GLN A 97 -26.14 20.30 -10.22
C GLN A 97 -27.13 20.14 -11.38
N ILE A 98 -26.95 19.10 -12.21
CA ILE A 98 -27.86 18.74 -13.30
C ILE A 98 -28.80 17.59 -12.90
N HIS A 99 -28.99 17.38 -11.59
CA HIS A 99 -29.84 16.33 -11.01
C HIS A 99 -29.46 14.88 -11.32
N VAL A 100 -28.24 14.63 -11.81
CA VAL A 100 -27.70 13.28 -11.97
C VAL A 100 -27.01 12.88 -10.67
N ILE A 101 -27.65 12.01 -9.88
CA ILE A 101 -27.14 11.56 -8.57
C ILE A 101 -26.31 10.29 -8.76
N ILE A 102 -25.00 10.38 -8.57
CA ILE A 102 -24.07 9.25 -8.68
C ILE A 102 -23.37 9.02 -7.35
N ASN A 103 -23.37 7.77 -6.88
CA ASN A 103 -22.52 7.32 -5.79
C ASN A 103 -21.30 6.59 -6.37
N ALA A 104 -20.27 7.35 -6.73
CA ALA A 104 -19.00 6.78 -7.19
C ALA A 104 -18.12 6.46 -5.98
N LYS A 105 -18.30 5.28 -5.39
CA LYS A 105 -17.35 4.73 -4.41
C LYS A 105 -16.43 3.75 -5.13
N PHE A 106 -15.13 4.05 -5.14
CA PHE A 106 -14.15 3.21 -5.79
C PHE A 106 -13.58 2.23 -4.76
N ASN A 107 -13.72 0.94 -5.07
CA ASN A 107 -13.05 -0.12 -4.32
C ASN A 107 -12.15 -0.88 -5.29
N VAL A 108 -11.02 -0.25 -5.62
CA VAL A 108 -10.01 -0.87 -6.46
C VAL A 108 -9.11 -1.72 -5.59
N GLU A 109 -9.17 -3.04 -5.80
CA GLU A 109 -8.35 -4.03 -5.09
C GLU A 109 -7.46 -4.77 -6.10
N PRO A 110 -6.13 -4.63 -6.02
CA PRO A 110 -5.20 -5.41 -6.84
C PRO A 110 -5.10 -6.85 -6.32
N SER A 111 -4.64 -7.75 -7.18
CA SER A 111 -4.40 -9.16 -6.84
C SER A 111 -3.32 -9.27 -5.76
N LEU A 112 -3.70 -9.63 -4.54
CA LEU A 112 -2.77 -9.79 -3.43
C LEU A 112 -1.82 -10.97 -3.69
N VAL A 113 -0.52 -10.67 -3.75
CA VAL A 113 0.54 -11.70 -3.72
C VAL A 113 1.03 -11.83 -2.28
N ASP A 114 0.59 -12.89 -1.60
CA ASP A 114 0.92 -13.20 -0.18
C ASP A 114 2.30 -13.86 -0.03
N THR A 115 3.29 -13.40 -0.81
CA THR A 115 4.66 -13.88 -0.71
C THR A 115 5.47 -12.92 0.13
N ALA A 116 6.12 -13.43 1.17
CA ALA A 116 7.10 -12.67 1.94
C ALA A 116 8.30 -12.35 1.04
N LEU A 117 8.43 -11.09 0.65
CA LEU A 117 9.51 -10.64 -0.24
C LEU A 117 10.80 -10.31 0.51
N LEU A 118 10.67 -9.98 1.78
CA LEU A 118 11.77 -9.53 2.64
C LEU A 118 12.27 -10.72 3.47
N GLN A 119 13.21 -11.50 2.93
CA GLN A 119 13.71 -12.72 3.56
C GLN A 119 15.21 -12.87 3.43
N ILE A 120 15.86 -13.07 4.57
CA ILE A 120 17.31 -13.30 4.65
C ILE A 120 17.56 -14.77 4.97
N GLU A 121 18.31 -15.43 4.09
CA GLU A 121 18.79 -16.79 4.31
C GLU A 121 19.72 -16.89 5.52
N LEU A 122 19.48 -17.87 6.40
CA LEU A 122 20.29 -18.06 7.61
C LEU A 122 21.78 -18.23 7.29
N ASN A 123 22.10 -18.97 6.24
CA ASN A 123 23.50 -19.19 5.84
C ASN A 123 24.17 -17.91 5.36
N SER A 124 23.46 -17.07 4.61
CA SER A 124 23.94 -15.76 4.14
C SER A 124 24.23 -14.84 5.32
N MET A 125 23.33 -14.81 6.32
CA MET A 125 23.56 -14.05 7.54
C MET A 125 24.74 -14.60 8.35
N LEU A 126 24.86 -15.92 8.51
CA LEU A 126 25.97 -16.51 9.26
C LEU A 126 27.35 -16.22 8.66
N GLN A 127 27.41 -16.13 7.33
CA GLN A 127 28.61 -15.77 6.58
C GLN A 127 28.94 -14.28 6.65
N SER A 128 27.93 -13.41 6.73
CA SER A 128 28.15 -11.97 6.87
C SER A 128 28.68 -11.64 8.26
N LEU A 129 28.24 -12.32 9.32
CA LEU A 129 28.62 -12.02 10.70
C LEU A 129 30.13 -11.73 10.91
N PRO A 130 30.49 -10.72 11.72
CA PRO A 130 31.87 -10.27 11.85
C PRO A 130 32.77 -11.38 12.38
N LYS A 131 33.94 -11.56 11.77
CA LYS A 131 34.98 -12.51 12.22
C LYS A 131 35.47 -12.21 13.65
N GLN A 132 35.25 -10.99 14.13
CA GLN A 132 35.61 -10.57 15.48
C GLN A 132 34.57 -10.95 16.55
N LEU A 133 33.42 -11.49 16.14
CA LEU A 133 32.38 -11.98 17.04
C LEU A 133 32.95 -13.15 17.87
N THR A 134 33.27 -12.88 19.13
CA THR A 134 33.85 -13.83 20.08
C THR A 134 33.32 -13.54 21.48
N LYS A 135 33.20 -14.56 22.35
CA LYS A 135 32.73 -14.38 23.75
C LYS A 135 33.40 -13.21 24.47
N ARG A 136 34.72 -13.07 24.33
CA ARG A 136 35.50 -12.01 24.97
C ARG A 136 35.16 -10.60 24.47
N LYS A 137 34.82 -10.44 23.18
CA LYS A 137 34.53 -9.14 22.57
C LYS A 137 33.08 -8.69 22.76
N ILE A 138 32.15 -9.63 22.94
CA ILE A 138 30.73 -9.33 23.24
C ILE A 138 30.58 -8.76 24.66
N VAL A 139 31.46 -9.13 25.61
CA VAL A 139 31.44 -8.62 26.99
C VAL A 139 32.05 -7.22 27.11
N ASN A 140 32.90 -6.80 26.17
CA ASN A 140 33.52 -5.46 26.20
C ASN A 140 32.56 -4.43 25.57
N PRO A 141 32.10 -3.40 26.31
CA PRO A 141 31.10 -2.44 25.82
C PRO A 141 31.45 -1.75 24.49
N LYS A 142 32.74 -1.43 24.28
CA LYS A 142 33.17 -0.75 23.04
C LYS A 142 33.14 -1.69 21.84
N SER A 143 33.75 -2.88 21.98
CA SER A 143 33.76 -3.89 20.92
C SER A 143 32.37 -4.47 20.65
N GLN A 144 31.52 -4.55 21.67
CA GLN A 144 30.14 -4.99 21.57
C GLN A 144 29.33 -4.04 20.69
N LYS A 145 29.43 -2.72 20.93
CA LYS A 145 28.75 -1.71 20.11
C LYS A 145 29.18 -1.80 18.64
N ASP A 146 30.49 -1.85 18.38
CA ASP A 146 31.04 -1.94 17.02
C ASP A 146 30.54 -3.21 16.29
N ILE A 147 30.50 -4.35 17.00
CA ILE A 147 29.98 -5.61 16.46
C ILE A 147 28.49 -5.49 16.15
N GLN A 148 27.69 -4.88 17.02
CA GLN A 148 26.25 -4.76 16.83
C GLN A 148 25.90 -3.85 15.64
N GLU A 149 26.59 -2.71 15.52
CA GLU A 149 26.44 -1.81 14.38
C GLU A 149 26.85 -2.51 13.07
N HIS A 150 27.92 -3.32 13.10
CA HIS A 150 28.32 -4.09 11.94
C HIS A 150 27.27 -5.13 11.53
N ILE A 151 26.72 -5.89 12.48
CA ILE A 151 25.67 -6.87 12.21
C ILE A 151 24.44 -6.17 11.63
N ALA A 152 23.99 -5.06 12.22
CA ALA A 152 22.84 -4.31 11.73
C ALA A 152 23.04 -3.79 10.30
N ASN A 153 24.22 -3.23 10.01
CA ASN A 153 24.56 -2.73 8.67
C ASN A 153 24.58 -3.86 7.63
N GLN A 154 25.14 -5.03 7.98
CA GLN A 154 25.16 -6.18 7.08
C GLN A 154 23.77 -6.76 6.82
N THR A 155 22.93 -6.84 7.86
CA THR A 155 21.52 -7.22 7.68
C THR A 155 20.83 -6.26 6.70
N LEU A 156 21.12 -4.96 6.79
CA LEU A 156 20.56 -3.94 5.91
C LEU A 156 21.05 -4.07 4.47
N GLU A 157 22.33 -4.38 4.26
CA GLU A 157 22.91 -4.65 2.94
C GLU A 157 22.25 -5.87 2.30
N LEU A 158 22.05 -6.95 3.06
CA LEU A 158 21.38 -8.16 2.57
C LEU A 158 19.92 -7.92 2.18
N LEU A 159 19.25 -6.93 2.78
CA LEU A 159 17.86 -6.58 2.50
C LEU A 159 17.68 -5.61 1.31
N GLN A 160 18.75 -5.02 0.75
CA GLN A 160 18.59 -4.00 -0.29
C GLN A 160 17.92 -4.53 -1.55
N ASP A 161 18.28 -5.74 -2.00
CA ASP A 161 17.68 -6.34 -3.18
C ASP A 161 16.20 -6.71 -2.97
N ASP A 162 15.86 -7.14 -1.76
CA ASP A 162 14.48 -7.42 -1.37
C ASP A 162 13.64 -6.14 -1.28
N LEU A 163 14.19 -5.05 -0.73
CA LEU A 163 13.53 -3.73 -0.71
C LEU A 163 13.27 -3.22 -2.13
N ASN A 164 14.22 -3.42 -3.05
CA ASN A 164 14.02 -3.10 -4.47
C ASN A 164 12.94 -3.97 -5.12
N SER A 165 12.82 -5.23 -4.68
CA SER A 165 11.78 -6.15 -5.16
C SER A 165 10.40 -5.78 -4.62
N LEU A 166 10.30 -5.40 -3.34
CA LEU A 166 9.10 -4.82 -2.74
C LEU A 166 8.65 -3.57 -3.49
N ARG A 167 9.57 -2.65 -3.77
CA ARG A 167 9.27 -1.43 -4.54
C ARG A 167 8.69 -1.74 -5.92
N ARG A 168 9.28 -2.70 -6.64
CA ARG A 168 8.76 -3.15 -7.94
C ARG A 168 7.35 -3.72 -7.81
N GLN A 169 7.10 -4.60 -6.84
CA GLN A 169 5.78 -5.16 -6.60
C GLN A 169 4.73 -4.09 -6.27
N LEU A 170 5.07 -3.11 -5.42
CA LEU A 170 4.17 -1.99 -5.10
C LEU A 170 3.85 -1.17 -6.35
N ASN A 171 4.83 -0.96 -7.22
CA ASN A 171 4.60 -0.28 -8.50
C ASN A 171 3.72 -1.12 -9.44
N ASP A 172 3.90 -2.43 -9.49
CA ASP A 172 3.06 -3.32 -10.30
C ASP A 172 1.60 -3.29 -9.81
N TYR A 173 1.37 -3.26 -8.48
CA TYR A 173 0.03 -3.06 -7.92
C TYR A 173 -0.59 -1.73 -8.38
N ILE A 174 0.18 -0.64 -8.47
CA ILE A 174 -0.35 0.64 -8.97
C ILE A 174 -0.79 0.52 -10.43
N HIS A 175 -0.02 -0.18 -11.27
CA HIS A 175 -0.41 -0.41 -12.67
C HIS A 175 -1.71 -1.22 -12.75
N GLU A 176 -1.84 -2.29 -11.96
CA GLU A 176 -3.07 -3.08 -11.90
C GLU A 176 -4.27 -2.24 -11.41
N MET A 177 -4.09 -1.48 -10.33
CA MET A 177 -5.13 -0.58 -9.81
C MET A 177 -5.52 0.50 -10.82
N THR A 178 -4.58 0.98 -11.63
CA THR A 178 -4.85 1.93 -12.72
C THR A 178 -5.77 1.32 -13.76
N GLN A 179 -5.50 0.09 -14.21
CA GLN A 179 -6.35 -0.61 -15.18
C GLN A 179 -7.75 -0.89 -14.64
N LEU A 180 -7.83 -1.35 -13.38
CA LEU A 180 -9.11 -1.59 -12.71
C LEU A 180 -9.91 -0.30 -12.53
N ALA A 181 -9.25 0.81 -12.20
CA ALA A 181 -9.86 2.12 -12.12
C ALA A 181 -10.42 2.54 -13.48
N GLU A 182 -9.65 2.44 -14.56
CA GLU A 182 -10.11 2.77 -15.93
C GLU A 182 -11.38 2.02 -16.30
N HIS A 183 -11.43 0.71 -16.01
CA HIS A 183 -12.62 -0.10 -16.24
C HIS A 183 -13.81 0.38 -15.41
N GLN A 184 -13.62 0.68 -14.12
CA GLN A 184 -14.70 1.20 -13.26
C GLN A 184 -15.20 2.57 -13.75
N PHE A 185 -14.31 3.42 -14.26
CA PHE A 185 -14.67 4.71 -14.84
C PHE A 185 -15.52 4.57 -16.12
N GLN A 186 -15.16 3.67 -17.02
CA GLN A 186 -15.94 3.41 -18.24
C GLN A 186 -17.35 2.90 -17.93
N MET A 187 -17.47 2.02 -16.92
CA MET A 187 -18.76 1.56 -16.43
C MET A 187 -19.59 2.70 -15.84
N LEU A 188 -18.96 3.57 -15.06
CA LEU A 188 -19.61 4.75 -14.48
C LEU A 188 -20.10 5.70 -15.58
N GLU A 189 -19.24 6.01 -16.56
CA GLU A 189 -19.57 6.89 -17.69
C GLU A 189 -20.75 6.34 -18.50
N THR A 190 -20.75 5.05 -18.81
CA THR A 190 -21.86 4.39 -19.51
C THR A 190 -23.16 4.51 -18.72
N SER A 191 -23.11 4.28 -17.39
CA SER A 191 -24.29 4.42 -16.53
C SER A 191 -24.79 5.86 -16.44
N ILE A 192 -23.88 6.84 -16.41
CA ILE A 192 -24.23 8.27 -16.40
C ILE A 192 -24.92 8.64 -17.72
N GLN A 193 -24.36 8.21 -18.85
CA GLN A 193 -24.92 8.49 -20.15
C GLN A 193 -26.33 7.89 -20.29
N GLN A 194 -26.54 6.65 -19.82
CA GLN A 194 -27.87 6.03 -19.80
C GLN A 194 -28.87 6.83 -18.95
N GLN A 195 -28.49 7.31 -17.76
CA GLN A 195 -29.38 8.14 -16.93
C GLN A 195 -29.68 9.50 -17.57
N ILE A 196 -28.70 10.11 -18.25
CA ILE A 196 -28.91 11.35 -19.00
C ILE A 196 -29.86 11.11 -20.17
N ASP A 197 -29.67 10.03 -20.93
CA ASP A 197 -30.53 9.68 -22.05
C ASP A 197 -31.95 9.39 -21.58
N GLU A 198 -32.14 8.71 -20.44
CA GLU A 198 -33.46 8.53 -19.81
C GLU A 198 -34.09 9.88 -19.44
N LEU A 199 -33.35 10.78 -18.79
CA LEU A 199 -33.84 12.12 -18.42
C LEU A 199 -34.20 12.98 -19.64
N LEU A 200 -33.42 12.90 -20.73
CA LEU A 200 -33.69 13.62 -21.98
C LEU A 200 -34.82 12.99 -22.79
N SER A 201 -34.98 11.67 -22.71
CA SER A 201 -36.11 10.95 -23.31
C SER A 201 -37.44 11.26 -22.62
N PHE A 202 -37.39 11.86 -21.43
CA PHE A 202 -38.52 12.49 -20.78
C PHE A 202 -38.89 13.79 -21.50
N THR A 203 -39.28 13.68 -22.76
CA THR A 203 -40.06 14.71 -23.44
C THR A 203 -41.38 14.82 -22.69
N ILE A 204 -41.75 16.02 -22.22
CA ILE A 204 -43.10 16.27 -21.72
C ILE A 204 -44.04 15.68 -22.76
N ASP A 205 -44.81 14.69 -22.33
CA ASP A 205 -45.68 13.93 -23.20
C ASP A 205 -46.60 14.96 -23.88
N ASP A 206 -46.41 15.22 -25.18
CA ASP A 206 -47.20 16.20 -25.94
C ASP A 206 -48.70 15.87 -25.82
N THR A 207 -49.01 14.61 -25.52
CA THR A 207 -50.37 14.16 -25.18
C THR A 207 -50.91 14.78 -23.89
N LEU A 208 -50.07 14.99 -22.87
CA LEU A 208 -50.45 15.62 -21.60
C LEU A 208 -50.60 17.13 -21.76
N ILE A 209 -49.74 17.76 -22.57
CA ILE A 209 -49.89 19.18 -22.97
C ILE A 209 -51.19 19.37 -23.76
N GLN A 210 -51.43 18.54 -24.78
CA GLN A 210 -52.67 18.60 -25.56
C GLN A 210 -53.91 18.31 -24.72
N GLN A 211 -53.85 17.38 -23.76
CA GLN A 211 -54.95 17.12 -22.83
C GLN A 211 -55.21 18.31 -21.90
N LEU A 212 -54.15 18.97 -21.41
CA LEU A 212 -54.26 20.19 -20.62
C LEU A 212 -54.86 21.33 -21.43
N GLU A 213 -54.40 21.56 -22.66
CA GLU A 213 -54.98 22.56 -23.57
C GLU A 213 -56.47 22.27 -23.85
N LEU A 214 -56.84 21.03 -24.15
CA LEU A 214 -58.23 20.62 -24.36
C LEU A 214 -59.09 20.86 -23.11
N LYS A 215 -58.61 20.47 -21.93
CA LYS A 215 -59.30 20.66 -20.66
C LYS A 215 -59.46 22.14 -20.30
N THR A 216 -58.44 22.95 -20.57
CA THR A 216 -58.46 24.40 -20.31
C THR A 216 -59.43 25.10 -21.26
N THR A 217 -59.43 24.73 -22.54
CA THR A 217 -60.39 25.24 -23.54
C THR A 217 -61.83 24.80 -23.22
N GLN A 218 -62.02 23.61 -22.64
CA GLN A 218 -63.33 23.16 -22.16
C GLN A 218 -63.78 23.95 -20.92
N LEU A 219 -62.87 24.30 -20.01
CA LEU A 219 -63.18 25.13 -18.85
C LEU A 219 -63.56 26.58 -19.24
N ASP A 220 -62.85 27.18 -20.20
CA ASP A 220 -63.13 28.53 -20.71
C ASP A 220 -64.49 28.62 -21.44
N ASN A 221 -64.99 27.50 -21.97
CA ASN A 221 -66.34 27.44 -22.57
C ASN A 221 -67.45 27.15 -21.54
N ILE A 222 -67.10 26.87 -20.28
CA ILE A 222 -68.05 26.61 -19.19
C ILE A 222 -68.21 27.85 -18.27
N LEU A 223 -67.27 28.79 -18.31
CA LEU A 223 -67.35 30.13 -17.69
C LEU A 223 -68.05 31.14 -18.61
#